data_AF-A0A2G9GXB1-F1
#
_entry.id   AF-A0A2G9GXB1-F1
#
_cell.length_a   1.000
_cell.length_b   1.000
_cell.length_c   1.000
_cell.angle_alpha   90.00
_cell.angle_beta   90.00
_cell.angle_gamma   90.00
#
_symmetry.space_group_name_H-M   'P 1'
#
loop_
_entity.id
_entity.type
_entity.pdbx_description
1 polymer ?
#
loop_
_entity_poly.entity_id
_entity_poly.type
_entity_poly.pdbx_seq_one_letter_code
_entity_poly.pdbx_strand_id
1 'polypeptide(L)'
;MEEGAVDDIKIRYLSYGPLKSIKSYGGIMVNGYKFHSRNYGQYKATMNSGVCCSGSLYDDNKLDYYRVIKEILDGIRYDDQHKIIDVKHRSRLQTYEPFILVEQVL
;
A
#
# COMPACT_ATOMS: atom_id res chain seq x y z
N MET A 1 28.32 -25.50 0.54
CA MET A 1 27.21 -24.82 1.22
C MET A 1 26.95 -23.55 0.42
N GLU A 2 25.89 -23.54 -0.38
CA GLU A 2 25.43 -22.31 -1.05
C GLU A 2 23.95 -22.17 -0.70
N GLU A 3 23.70 -21.45 0.40
CA GLU A 3 22.36 -21.10 0.86
C GLU A 3 21.93 -19.79 0.18
N GLY A 4 20.74 -19.80 -0.44
CA GLY A 4 19.81 -18.70 -0.29
C GLY A 4 19.77 -17.59 -1.36
N ALA A 5 20.49 -17.68 -2.48
CA ALA A 5 20.36 -16.68 -3.54
C ALA A 5 19.09 -16.92 -4.37
N VAL A 6 17.98 -16.29 -3.98
CA VAL A 6 16.78 -16.19 -4.84
C VAL A 6 17.07 -15.17 -5.94
N ASP A 7 17.68 -15.61 -7.04
CA ASP A 7 17.90 -14.81 -8.26
C ASP A 7 16.63 -14.76 -9.12
N ASP A 8 15.52 -14.35 -8.50
CA ASP A 8 14.28 -14.09 -9.23
C ASP A 8 14.21 -12.59 -9.52
N ILE A 9 14.45 -12.24 -10.78
CA ILE A 9 14.37 -10.88 -11.28
C ILE A 9 13.04 -10.18 -10.89
N LYS A 10 11.95 -10.94 -10.72
CA LYS A 10 10.65 -10.41 -10.28
C LYS A 10 10.71 -9.93 -8.82
N ILE A 11 11.34 -10.68 -7.92
CA ILE A 11 11.50 -10.25 -6.51
C ILE A 11 12.32 -8.97 -6.43
N ARG A 12 13.35 -8.84 -7.28
CA ARG A 12 14.15 -7.62 -7.39
C ARG A 12 13.33 -6.44 -7.91
N TYR A 13 12.43 -6.64 -8.87
CA TYR A 13 11.53 -5.58 -9.33
C TYR A 13 10.53 -5.16 -8.25
N LEU A 14 10.04 -6.10 -7.42
CA LEU A 14 9.11 -5.80 -6.33
C LEU A 14 9.78 -4.98 -5.21
N SER A 15 11.07 -5.20 -4.93
CA SER A 15 11.79 -4.47 -3.88
C SER A 15 12.08 -3.00 -4.21
N TYR A 16 12.06 -2.62 -5.50
CA TYR A 16 12.19 -1.22 -5.92
C TYR A 16 10.96 -0.36 -5.59
N GLY A 17 9.86 -1.01 -5.19
CA GLY A 17 8.62 -0.32 -4.89
C GLY A 17 7.96 0.29 -6.14
N PRO A 18 6.97 1.16 -5.93
CA PRO A 18 6.21 1.76 -7.01
C PRO A 18 7.08 2.63 -7.93
N LEU A 19 6.84 2.56 -9.25
CA LEU A 19 7.50 3.42 -10.23
C LEU A 19 7.18 4.91 -9.98
N LYS A 20 8.18 5.79 -10.15
CA LYS A 20 8.01 7.25 -9.98
C LYS A 20 7.01 7.90 -10.97
N SER A 21 6.66 7.21 -12.06
CA SER A 21 5.68 7.66 -13.05
C SER A 21 4.22 7.45 -12.60
N ILE A 22 3.99 6.74 -11.50
CA ILE A 22 2.65 6.52 -10.95
C ILE A 22 2.11 7.81 -10.36
N LYS A 23 0.81 8.03 -10.53
CA LYS A 23 0.12 9.15 -9.93
C LYS A 23 -0.17 8.87 -8.45
N SER A 24 0.25 9.77 -7.58
CA SER A 24 -0.06 9.75 -6.16
C SER A 24 -1.13 10.78 -5.79
N TYR A 25 -1.87 10.50 -4.72
CA TYR A 25 -2.92 11.37 -4.18
C TYR A 25 -2.61 11.77 -2.74
N GLY A 26 -2.97 13.00 -2.38
CA GLY A 26 -2.86 13.47 -1.01
C GLY A 26 -3.87 12.81 -0.06
N GLY A 27 -5.02 12.35 -0.56
CA GLY A 27 -6.05 11.70 0.24
C GLY A 27 -7.10 10.95 -0.56
N ILE A 28 -7.87 10.10 0.11
CA ILE A 28 -9.00 9.35 -0.43
C ILE A 28 -10.21 9.36 0.54
N MET A 29 -11.42 9.25 -0.01
CA MET A 29 -12.65 9.02 0.73
C MET A 29 -12.94 7.52 0.87
N VAL A 30 -13.13 7.03 2.10
CA VAL A 30 -13.55 5.66 2.42
C VAL A 30 -14.73 5.74 3.38
N ASN A 31 -15.89 5.21 3.00
CA ASN A 31 -17.11 5.20 3.81
C ASN A 31 -17.49 6.58 4.41
N GLY A 32 -17.27 7.66 3.66
CA GLY A 32 -17.56 9.04 4.11
C GLY A 32 -16.43 9.71 4.90
N TYR A 33 -15.37 9.00 5.25
CA TYR A 33 -14.20 9.53 5.94
C TYR A 33 -13.06 9.82 4.97
N LYS A 34 -12.45 10.99 5.09
CA LYS A 34 -11.26 11.36 4.31
C LYS A 34 -10.00 10.88 5.01
N PHE A 35 -9.30 9.95 4.39
CA PHE A 35 -7.95 9.53 4.77
C PHE A 35 -6.91 10.28 3.92
N HIS A 36 -5.72 10.46 4.45
CA HIS A 36 -4.62 11.13 3.75
C HIS A 36 -3.26 10.62 4.19
N SER A 37 -2.24 10.80 3.34
CA SER A 37 -0.88 10.51 3.76
C SER A 37 -0.47 11.43 4.92
N ARG A 38 0.47 10.94 5.74
CA ARG A 38 0.98 11.70 6.90
C ARG A 38 1.51 13.06 6.47
N ASN A 39 2.32 13.09 5.41
CA ASN A 39 2.95 14.31 4.90
C ASN A 39 1.91 15.31 4.36
N TYR A 40 0.87 14.85 3.67
CA TYR A 40 -0.19 15.73 3.17
C TYR A 40 -1.10 16.24 4.30
N GLY A 41 -1.25 15.44 5.35
CA GLY A 41 -2.11 15.70 6.50
C GLY A 41 -1.53 16.61 7.57
N GLN A 42 -0.20 16.79 7.61
CA GLN A 42 0.51 17.34 8.78
C GLN A 42 0.04 18.72 9.27
N TYR A 43 -0.62 19.49 8.40
CA TYR A 43 -1.14 20.83 8.72
C TYR A 43 -2.68 20.90 8.67
N LYS A 44 -3.38 19.77 8.60
CA LYS A 44 -4.85 19.70 8.57
C LYS A 44 -5.41 19.53 9.97
N ALA A 45 -6.67 19.95 10.14
CA ALA A 45 -7.38 19.87 11.43
C ALA A 45 -7.54 18.44 11.96
N THR A 46 -7.63 17.45 11.07
CA THR A 46 -7.75 16.02 11.43
C THR A 46 -6.61 15.25 10.78
N MET A 47 -6.02 14.29 11.52
CA MET A 47 -4.91 13.46 11.03
C MET A 47 -5.37 12.01 10.76
N ASN A 48 -6.15 11.81 9.70
CA ASN A 48 -6.69 10.50 9.35
C ASN A 48 -5.69 9.73 8.47
N SER A 49 -4.48 9.52 8.99
CA SER A 49 -3.41 8.80 8.29
C SER A 49 -3.13 7.41 8.87
N GLY A 50 -3.85 6.98 9.91
CA GLY A 50 -3.76 5.62 10.45
C GLY A 50 -4.65 4.65 9.70
N VAL A 51 -4.16 3.44 9.45
CA VAL A 51 -4.91 2.30 8.91
C VAL A 51 -4.63 1.04 9.73
N CYS A 52 -5.60 0.13 9.75
CA CYS A 52 -5.49 -1.17 10.40
C CYS A 52 -5.76 -2.27 9.38
N CYS A 53 -4.87 -3.27 9.32
CA CYS A 53 -5.11 -4.53 8.63
C CYS A 53 -5.40 -5.59 9.68
N SER A 54 -6.61 -6.14 9.70
CA SER A 54 -6.92 -7.20 10.63
C SER A 54 -6.21 -8.48 10.23
N GLY A 55 -5.38 -9.01 11.12
CA GLY A 55 -4.70 -10.29 10.96
C GLY A 55 -5.36 -11.34 11.83
N SER A 56 -5.63 -12.51 11.25
CA SER A 56 -5.99 -13.71 12.00
C SER A 56 -4.76 -14.61 12.09
N LEU A 57 -4.35 -14.97 13.31
CA LEU A 57 -3.39 -16.06 13.51
C LEU A 57 -4.12 -17.41 13.40
N TYR A 58 -3.36 -18.50 13.43
CA TYR A 58 -3.89 -19.86 13.30
C TYR A 58 -4.84 -20.27 14.44
N ASP A 59 -4.70 -19.61 15.60
CA ASP A 59 -5.65 -19.70 16.71
C ASP A 59 -6.49 -18.42 16.75
N ASP A 60 -7.66 -18.44 17.41
CA ASP A 60 -8.63 -17.32 17.54
C ASP A 60 -8.06 -15.96 18.04
N ASN A 61 -6.75 -15.89 18.26
CA ASN A 61 -5.97 -14.69 18.46
C ASN A 61 -5.97 -13.81 17.20
N LYS A 62 -6.59 -12.64 17.33
CA LYS A 62 -6.48 -11.55 16.37
C LYS A 62 -5.19 -10.79 16.60
N LEU A 63 -4.39 -10.63 15.54
CA LEU A 63 -3.22 -9.77 15.53
C LEU A 63 -3.44 -8.68 14.48
N ASP A 64 -4.00 -7.57 14.91
CA ASP A 64 -4.24 -6.42 14.04
C ASP A 64 -2.94 -5.64 13.82
N TYR A 65 -2.65 -5.30 12.56
CA TYR A 65 -1.48 -4.52 12.16
C TYR A 65 -1.88 -3.08 11.90
N TYR A 66 -1.41 -2.18 12.76
CA TYR A 66 -1.65 -0.74 12.64
C TYR A 66 -0.47 -0.06 11.96
N ARG A 67 -0.73 0.77 10.94
CA ARG A 67 0.31 1.52 10.23
C ARG A 67 -0.15 2.90 9.78
N VAL A 68 0.81 3.70 9.33
CA VAL A 68 0.57 5.07 8.84
C VAL A 68 0.68 5.12 7.32
N ILE A 69 -0.28 5.77 6.67
CA ILE A 69 -0.31 6.02 5.22
C ILE A 69 0.88 6.89 4.85
N LYS A 70 1.77 6.30 4.05
CA LYS A 70 2.91 6.97 3.43
C LYS A 70 2.49 7.59 2.10
N GLU A 71 1.89 6.79 1.23
CA GLU A 71 1.45 7.22 -0.10
C GLU A 71 0.14 6.53 -0.49
N ILE A 72 -0.68 7.23 -1.27
CA ILE A 72 -1.92 6.71 -1.87
C ILE A 72 -1.70 6.73 -3.38
N LEU A 73 -1.76 5.56 -4.01
CA LEU A 73 -1.35 5.37 -5.40
C LEU A 73 -2.52 4.92 -6.28
N ASP A 74 -2.55 5.44 -7.51
CA ASP A 74 -3.52 5.07 -8.54
C ASP A 74 -3.04 3.93 -9.45
N GLY A 75 -3.98 3.23 -10.07
CA GLY A 75 -3.69 2.32 -11.18
C GLY A 75 -2.98 1.04 -10.79
N ILE A 76 -3.15 0.60 -9.54
CA ILE A 76 -2.58 -0.63 -9.02
C ILE A 76 -3.62 -1.76 -9.05
N ARG A 77 -3.20 -2.96 -9.45
CA ARG A 77 -4.00 -4.18 -9.48
C ARG A 77 -3.39 -5.22 -8.57
N TYR A 78 -4.21 -5.87 -7.75
CA TYR A 78 -3.79 -7.05 -7.01
C TYR A 78 -4.01 -8.29 -7.89
N ASP A 79 -2.96 -9.06 -8.12
CA ASP A 79 -3.04 -10.40 -8.70
C ASP A 79 -3.28 -11.40 -7.56
N ASP A 80 -4.51 -11.93 -7.50
CA ASP A 80 -4.92 -12.84 -6.43
C ASP A 80 -4.25 -14.22 -6.50
N GLN A 81 -3.81 -14.65 -7.69
CA GLN A 81 -3.16 -15.94 -7.89
C GLN A 81 -1.73 -15.91 -7.37
N HIS A 82 -1.01 -14.82 -7.63
CA HIS A 82 0.39 -14.68 -7.25
C HIS A 82 0.57 -13.87 -5.95
N LYS A 83 -0.50 -13.28 -5.43
CA LYS A 83 -0.49 -12.33 -4.28
C LYS A 83 0.44 -11.15 -4.54
N ILE A 84 0.59 -10.75 -5.80
CA ILE A 84 1.46 -9.67 -6.28
C ILE A 84 0.64 -8.42 -6.55
N ILE A 85 1.29 -7.27 -6.42
CA ILE A 85 0.71 -5.97 -6.75
C ILE A 85 1.30 -5.52 -8.10
N ASP A 86 0.48 -5.58 -9.15
CA ASP A 86 0.79 -5.09 -10.48
C ASP A 86 0.49 -3.59 -10.60
N VAL A 87 1.51 -2.81 -10.90
CA VAL A 87 1.33 -1.38 -11.18
C VAL A 87 1.11 -1.17 -12.67
N LYS A 88 -0.08 -0.69 -13.04
CA LYS A 88 -0.39 -0.39 -14.45
C LYS A 88 0.25 0.93 -14.88
N HIS A 89 1.32 0.82 -15.67
CA HIS A 89 2.13 1.94 -16.19
C HIS A 89 1.40 2.91 -17.16
N ARG A 90 0.18 2.57 -17.63
CA ARG A 90 -0.68 3.47 -18.42
C ARG A 90 -2.16 3.23 -18.10
N SER A 91 -2.78 4.14 -17.36
CA SER A 91 -4.24 4.20 -17.24
C SER A 91 -4.73 5.61 -16.91
N ARG A 92 -5.59 6.15 -17.78
CA ARG A 92 -6.42 7.35 -17.58
C ARG A 92 -7.86 6.93 -17.20
N LEU A 93 -8.03 5.91 -16.35
CA LEU A 93 -9.35 5.40 -15.98
C LEU A 93 -9.61 5.61 -14.48
N GLN A 94 -10.76 6.21 -14.19
CA GLN A 94 -11.19 6.81 -12.92
C GLN A 94 -11.62 5.82 -11.81
N THR A 95 -11.30 4.52 -11.90
CA THR A 95 -12.05 3.50 -11.14
C THR A 95 -11.20 2.38 -10.53
N TYR A 96 -9.97 2.65 -10.09
CA TYR A 96 -9.27 1.68 -9.24
C TYR A 96 -9.38 2.05 -7.77
N GLU A 97 -9.62 1.04 -6.92
CA GLU A 97 -9.40 1.16 -5.49
C GLU A 97 -7.94 1.57 -5.25
N PRO A 98 -7.69 2.60 -4.43
CA PRO A 98 -6.33 3.05 -4.21
C PRO A 98 -5.53 1.93 -3.54
N PHE A 99 -4.25 1.85 -3.88
CA PHE A 99 -3.33 1.11 -3.03
C PHE A 99 -2.76 2.06 -1.98
N ILE A 100 -2.81 1.62 -0.72
CA ILE A 100 -2.28 2.38 0.41
C ILE A 100 -0.91 1.80 0.76
N LEU A 101 0.14 2.55 0.44
CA LEU A 101 1.49 2.23 0.90
C LEU A 101 1.65 2.73 2.34
N VAL A 102 2.10 1.84 3.22
CA VAL A 102 2.23 2.09 4.65
C VAL A 102 3.67 1.95 5.13
N GLU A 103 4.10 2.84 6.01
CA GLU A 103 5.43 2.78 6.61
C GLU A 103 5.45 1.87 7.84
N GLN A 104 6.57 1.17 8.05
CA GLN A 104 6.83 0.49 9.32
C GLN A 104 7.42 1.51 10.28
N VAL A 105 6.75 1.75 11.40
CA VAL A 105 7.37 2.45 12.52
C VAL A 105 8.10 1.38 13.33
N LEU A 106 9.42 1.52 13.44
CA LEU A 106 10.28 0.70 14.31
C LEU A 106 10.08 1.06 15.78
#